data_AF-A0A964FDQ3-F1
#
_entry.id   AF-A0A964FDQ3-F1
#
_cell.length_a   1.000
_cell.length_b   1.000
_cell.length_c   1.000
_cell.angle_alpha   90.00
_cell.angle_beta   90.00
_cell.angle_gamma   90.00
#
_symmetry.space_group_name_H-M   'P 1'
#
loop_
_entity.id
_entity.type
_entity.pdbx_description
1 polymer ?
#
loop_
_entity_poly.entity_id
_entity_poly.type
_entity_poly.pdbx_seq_one_letter_code
_entity_poly.pdbx_strand_id
1 'polypeptide(L)'
;MSEASRAEHLSLMMGLLPNGSQGGKSRACMGVMVNPRPAWGKCDLETRTFHHLAHHSADVAAVLIELLAHPLIRKRAAGALGRPLAETEIRCLAALAFLHDIGKLAPGFQAKGWADHAGLQLRSHLECGQLWTAHGGPHSLDGAVAHLLRWPIATRLPEWFDALFAHHGRPVSSEPSERGIAKQAFPVLAHYDWRAEEAQMGRALLAWFPEITEGSAPPPEPAFLHHVCGLLTLADWVGSDRRAFPFEHEFRADYWKTARDRARIRLREIGLAPGALTLRGRPDWALISEHPAPRPAQAAVAGLPVSERDWTHELLVTLLYRGEWSVPRLAQLQPGEKAAPMLLVAEAFSRGNSKTDGFRSRVVPVPKAMVAQMFGARPAEVADGILKDIAAIDLALRNGLAVFAAGGDREKVAKPHYARTQPAREALRRHADAMFFPEIWARMAVTHDSGFTPLRRTFLEALSAHARDEFRTAAPGIPCASLMRPRAEVRGRQALERALARAVAKLKVEVPNDV
;
A
#
# COMPACT_ATOMS: atom_id res chain seq x y z
N MET A 1 39.55 5.84 -9.61
CA MET A 1 39.48 7.31 -9.50
C MET A 1 38.95 7.64 -8.11
N SER A 2 39.73 8.40 -7.32
CA SER A 2 39.59 8.48 -5.86
C SER A 2 38.46 9.39 -5.39
N GLU A 3 37.98 9.13 -4.16
CA GLU A 3 36.94 9.87 -3.43
C GLU A 3 37.18 11.40 -3.33
N ALA A 4 38.40 11.87 -3.60
CA ALA A 4 38.74 13.29 -3.65
C ALA A 4 38.09 14.05 -4.83
N SER A 5 37.74 13.37 -5.93
CA SER A 5 37.09 14.00 -7.10
C SER A 5 35.58 14.26 -6.90
N ARG A 6 34.95 13.67 -5.88
CA ARG A 6 33.52 13.88 -5.58
C ARG A 6 33.24 15.03 -4.60
N ALA A 7 34.25 15.50 -3.88
CA ALA A 7 34.11 16.58 -2.89
C ALA A 7 34.16 18.00 -3.51
N GLU A 8 34.76 18.17 -4.69
CA GLU A 8 34.87 19.48 -5.35
C GLU A 8 33.57 19.98 -5.99
N HIS A 9 32.56 19.12 -6.17
CA HIS A 9 31.28 19.53 -6.76
C HIS A 9 30.30 20.18 -5.76
N LEU A 10 30.56 20.07 -4.46
CA LEU A 10 29.69 20.58 -3.39
C LEU A 10 30.12 21.96 -2.84
N SER A 11 31.31 22.46 -3.19
CA SER A 11 31.84 23.71 -2.62
C SER A 11 31.51 24.97 -3.44
N LEU A 12 30.80 24.86 -4.57
CA LEU A 12 30.50 26.00 -5.46
C LEU A 12 29.03 26.47 -5.43
N MET A 13 28.30 26.24 -4.33
CA MET A 13 26.91 26.68 -4.14
C MET A 13 26.69 27.69 -3.00
N MET A 14 27.75 28.26 -2.39
CA MET A 14 27.61 29.20 -1.25
C MET A 14 28.40 30.51 -1.38
N GLY A 15 28.38 31.16 -2.55
CA GLY A 15 29.04 32.45 -2.72
C GLY A 15 28.30 33.44 -3.61
N LEU A 16 28.03 34.62 -3.02
CA LEU A 16 27.78 35.93 -3.64
C LEU A 16 26.32 36.38 -3.77
N LEU A 17 25.89 37.17 -2.79
CA LEU A 17 24.87 38.22 -2.91
C LEU A 17 25.35 39.28 -3.92
N PRO A 18 24.49 39.80 -4.83
CA PRO A 18 24.74 41.07 -5.49
C PRO A 18 24.00 42.22 -4.81
N ASN A 19 24.74 43.30 -4.61
CA ASN A 19 24.31 44.65 -4.24
C ASN A 19 23.31 45.26 -5.23
N GLY A 20 22.50 46.20 -4.73
CA GLY A 20 21.42 46.85 -5.47
C GLY A 20 21.78 48.00 -6.42
N SER A 21 20.70 48.58 -6.97
CA SER A 21 20.58 49.73 -7.90
C SER A 21 20.99 49.42 -9.36
N GLN A 22 20.37 49.92 -10.44
CA GLN A 22 19.59 51.14 -10.67
C GLN A 22 18.46 50.92 -11.70
N GLY A 23 17.45 51.80 -11.63
CA GLY A 23 16.30 51.84 -12.53
C GLY A 23 16.63 52.32 -13.96
N GLY A 24 16.08 51.60 -14.94
CA GLY A 24 15.94 52.03 -16.33
C GLY A 24 14.47 52.09 -16.71
N LYS A 25 13.97 53.29 -17.04
CA LYS A 25 12.61 53.51 -17.55
C LYS A 25 12.46 52.85 -18.92
N SER A 26 11.61 51.83 -19.03
CA SER A 26 11.22 51.25 -20.32
C SER A 26 10.06 52.05 -20.94
N ARG A 27 10.23 52.47 -22.20
CA ARG A 27 9.19 53.07 -23.04
C ARG A 27 8.13 52.02 -23.33
N ALA A 28 6.87 52.33 -23.01
CA ALA A 28 5.72 51.51 -23.36
C ALA A 28 5.48 51.54 -24.87
N CYS A 29 5.87 50.47 -25.57
CA CYS A 29 5.26 50.11 -26.84
C CYS A 29 3.95 49.37 -26.51
N MET A 30 2.82 49.87 -27.02
CA MET A 30 1.54 49.15 -27.03
C MET A 30 1.69 47.86 -27.86
N GLY A 31 2.13 46.79 -27.20
CA GLY A 31 2.03 45.43 -27.72
C GLY A 31 0.64 44.89 -27.42
N VAL A 32 0.01 44.31 -28.44
CA VAL A 32 -1.19 43.47 -28.29
C VAL A 32 -0.97 42.53 -27.10
N MET A 33 -1.83 42.60 -26.06
CA MET A 33 -1.80 41.66 -24.95
C MET A 33 -2.15 40.27 -25.49
N VAL A 34 -1.12 39.49 -25.83
CA VAL A 34 -1.29 38.07 -26.11
C VAL A 34 -1.44 37.38 -24.76
N ASN A 35 -2.60 36.81 -24.48
CA ASN A 35 -2.77 36.01 -23.26
C ASN A 35 -1.71 34.89 -23.27
N PRO A 36 -0.93 34.74 -22.18
CA PRO A 36 0.06 33.69 -22.09
C PRO A 36 -0.63 32.33 -22.17
N ARG A 37 -0.06 31.41 -22.96
CA ARG A 37 -0.60 30.06 -23.13
C ARG A 37 -0.29 29.21 -21.87
N PRO A 38 -1.25 28.52 -21.25
CA PRO A 38 -0.97 27.56 -20.19
C PRO A 38 -0.10 26.40 -20.70
N ALA A 39 0.73 25.82 -19.82
CA ALA A 39 1.49 24.63 -20.16
C ALA A 39 0.57 23.41 -20.27
N TRP A 40 0.57 22.73 -21.42
CA TRP A 40 -0.20 21.50 -21.60
C TRP A 40 0.64 20.25 -21.27
N GLY A 41 0.00 19.27 -20.62
CA GLY A 41 0.54 17.93 -20.36
C GLY A 41 0.06 16.90 -21.38
N LYS A 42 -1.17 17.05 -21.87
CA LYS A 42 -1.72 16.27 -22.99
C LYS A 42 -2.38 17.21 -23.99
N CYS A 43 -2.32 16.84 -25.27
CA CYS A 43 -2.90 17.59 -26.37
C CYS A 43 -3.49 16.61 -27.38
N ASP A 44 -4.65 16.94 -27.90
CA ASP A 44 -5.24 16.33 -29.08
C ASP A 44 -5.10 17.34 -30.21
N LEU A 45 -4.19 17.05 -31.16
CA LEU A 45 -3.85 17.97 -32.24
C LEU A 45 -4.98 18.15 -33.25
N GLU A 46 -5.85 17.15 -33.39
CA GLU A 46 -6.99 17.20 -34.31
C GLU A 46 -8.08 18.12 -33.77
N THR A 47 -8.45 17.93 -32.50
CA THR A 47 -9.50 18.74 -31.86
C THR A 47 -8.96 20.03 -31.25
N ARG A 48 -7.64 20.21 -31.20
CA ARG A 48 -6.93 21.29 -30.50
C ARG A 48 -7.41 21.46 -29.05
N THR A 49 -7.69 20.35 -28.40
CA THR A 49 -8.02 20.32 -26.97
C THR A 49 -6.81 19.93 -26.15
N PHE A 50 -6.72 20.49 -24.94
CA PHE A 50 -5.53 20.42 -24.12
C PHE A 50 -5.90 20.07 -22.69
N HIS A 51 -5.04 19.29 -22.05
CA HIS A 51 -5.07 19.09 -20.62
C HIS A 51 -3.87 19.79 -19.99
N HIS A 52 -4.13 20.62 -18.98
CA HIS A 52 -3.12 21.35 -18.25
C HIS A 52 -2.04 20.41 -17.68
N LEU A 53 -0.77 20.82 -17.73
CA LEU A 53 0.37 20.02 -17.31
C LEU A 53 0.27 19.63 -15.83
N ALA A 54 0.05 20.59 -14.95
CA ALA A 54 -0.16 20.33 -13.52
C ALA A 54 -1.33 19.36 -13.25
N HIS A 55 -2.37 19.35 -14.09
CA HIS A 55 -3.51 18.44 -13.92
C HIS A 55 -3.15 17.02 -14.31
N HIS A 56 -2.50 16.81 -15.47
CA HIS A 56 -1.97 15.50 -15.85
C HIS A 56 -1.00 14.95 -14.80
N SER A 57 -0.06 15.78 -14.34
CA SER A 57 0.86 15.44 -13.25
C SER A 57 0.13 15.02 -11.97
N ALA A 58 -0.96 15.70 -11.62
CA ALA A 58 -1.80 15.33 -10.48
C ALA A 58 -2.53 13.99 -10.71
N ASP A 59 -3.04 13.74 -11.91
CA ASP A 59 -3.71 12.49 -12.25
C ASP A 59 -2.76 11.29 -12.08
N VAL A 60 -1.54 11.39 -12.59
CA VAL A 60 -0.49 10.36 -12.44
C VAL A 60 -0.14 10.13 -10.96
N ALA A 61 0.09 11.21 -10.20
CA ALA A 61 0.39 11.11 -8.78
C ALA A 61 -0.76 10.48 -7.97
N ALA A 62 -2.00 10.84 -8.29
CA ALA A 62 -3.20 10.27 -7.66
C ALA A 62 -3.34 8.77 -7.96
N VAL A 63 -3.11 8.35 -9.21
CA VAL A 63 -3.10 6.94 -9.59
C VAL A 63 -2.00 6.18 -8.85
N LEU A 64 -0.78 6.73 -8.76
CA LEU A 64 0.31 6.08 -8.05
C LEU A 64 -0.02 5.84 -6.57
N ILE A 65 -0.65 6.81 -5.89
CA ILE A 65 -1.11 6.64 -4.50
C ILE A 65 -2.11 5.50 -4.38
N GLU A 66 -3.12 5.45 -5.25
CA GLU A 66 -4.16 4.42 -5.20
C GLU A 66 -3.59 3.03 -5.57
N LEU A 67 -2.60 2.95 -6.48
CA LEU A 67 -1.83 1.71 -6.74
C LEU A 67 -1.05 1.26 -5.50
N LEU A 68 -0.35 2.17 -4.82
CA LEU A 68 0.41 1.87 -3.59
C LEU A 68 -0.48 1.64 -2.38
N ALA A 69 -1.76 2.03 -2.42
CA ALA A 69 -2.77 1.64 -1.45
C ALA A 69 -3.24 0.18 -1.64
N HIS A 70 -3.04 -0.42 -2.82
CA HIS A 70 -3.41 -1.81 -3.07
C HIS A 70 -2.54 -2.79 -2.25
N PRO A 71 -3.12 -3.68 -1.42
CA PRO A 71 -2.36 -4.50 -0.47
C PRO A 71 -1.25 -5.34 -1.11
N LEU A 72 -1.52 -5.98 -2.26
CA LEU A 72 -0.51 -6.79 -2.96
C LEU A 72 0.59 -5.94 -3.60
N ILE A 73 0.26 -4.75 -4.11
CA ILE A 73 1.26 -3.85 -4.72
C ILE A 73 2.12 -3.28 -3.60
N ARG A 74 1.50 -2.78 -2.52
CA ARG A 74 2.20 -2.31 -1.33
C ARG A 74 3.13 -3.36 -0.72
N LYS A 75 2.67 -4.62 -0.61
CA LYS A 75 3.49 -5.73 -0.10
C LYS A 75 4.70 -5.99 -1.00
N ARG A 76 4.54 -5.91 -2.32
CA ARG A 76 5.66 -6.07 -3.27
C ARG A 76 6.63 -4.89 -3.21
N ALA A 77 6.10 -3.66 -3.12
CA ALA A 77 6.91 -2.46 -2.93
C ALA A 77 7.71 -2.51 -1.61
N ALA A 78 7.08 -2.93 -0.51
CA ALA A 78 7.75 -3.16 0.77
C ALA A 78 8.81 -4.27 0.69
N GLY A 79 8.54 -5.35 -0.05
CA GLY A 79 9.52 -6.40 -0.32
C GLY A 79 10.74 -5.91 -1.11
N ALA A 80 10.51 -5.08 -2.13
CA ALA A 80 11.58 -4.46 -2.92
C ALA A 80 12.38 -3.42 -2.11
N LEU A 81 11.74 -2.72 -1.17
CA LEU A 81 12.38 -1.81 -0.23
C LEU A 81 13.11 -2.53 0.92
N GLY A 82 12.74 -3.78 1.20
CA GLY A 82 13.24 -4.55 2.35
C GLY A 82 12.58 -4.20 3.70
N ARG A 83 11.57 -3.31 3.70
CA ARG A 83 10.82 -2.93 4.91
C ARG A 83 9.42 -2.40 4.56
N PRO A 84 8.50 -2.29 5.54
CA PRO A 84 7.23 -1.62 5.33
C PRO A 84 7.39 -0.19 4.79
N LEU A 85 6.51 0.17 3.86
CA LEU A 85 6.43 1.49 3.25
C LEU A 85 5.39 2.35 4.00
N ALA A 86 5.82 3.49 4.54
CA ALA A 86 4.98 4.39 5.33
C ALA A 86 4.07 5.26 4.44
N GLU A 87 2.95 5.75 4.98
CA GLU A 87 2.03 6.63 4.25
C GLU A 87 2.71 7.93 3.80
N THR A 88 3.50 8.56 4.67
CA THR A 88 4.25 9.78 4.34
C THR A 88 5.23 9.55 3.19
N GLU A 89 5.86 8.37 3.13
CA GLU A 89 6.76 8.01 2.03
C GLU A 89 6.00 7.83 0.71
N ILE A 90 4.80 7.23 0.74
CA ILE A 90 3.91 7.13 -0.43
C ILE A 90 3.54 8.53 -0.94
N ARG A 91 3.24 9.47 -0.04
CA ARG A 91 2.95 10.87 -0.39
C ARG A 91 4.16 11.57 -1.02
N CYS A 92 5.35 11.36 -0.48
CA CYS A 92 6.59 11.91 -1.05
C CYS A 92 6.94 11.28 -2.41
N LEU A 93 6.68 9.98 -2.60
CA LEU A 93 6.81 9.33 -3.91
C LEU A 93 5.82 9.88 -4.93
N ALA A 94 4.58 10.17 -4.51
CA ALA A 94 3.59 10.81 -5.35
C ALA A 94 3.99 12.23 -5.74
N ALA A 95 4.62 12.97 -4.83
CA ALA A 95 5.19 14.28 -5.10
C ALA A 95 6.35 14.21 -6.12
N LEU A 96 7.18 13.17 -6.08
CA LEU A 96 8.16 12.90 -7.13
C LEU A 96 7.47 12.55 -8.46
N ALA A 97 6.45 11.69 -8.44
CA ALA A 97 5.68 11.31 -9.63
C ALA A 97 4.98 12.50 -10.29
N PHE A 98 4.53 13.49 -9.52
CA PHE A 98 4.00 14.75 -10.04
C PHE A 98 5.00 15.46 -10.98
N LEU A 99 6.30 15.26 -10.78
CA LEU A 99 7.38 15.86 -11.57
C LEU A 99 7.85 15.01 -12.75
N HIS A 100 7.26 13.84 -13.00
CA HIS A 100 7.70 12.93 -14.08
C HIS A 100 7.76 13.59 -15.46
N ASP A 101 6.84 14.52 -15.70
CA ASP A 101 6.63 15.22 -16.95
C ASP A 101 7.13 16.68 -16.92
N ILE A 102 7.93 17.07 -15.93
CA ILE A 102 8.36 18.47 -15.73
C ILE A 102 9.05 19.07 -16.97
N GLY A 103 9.75 18.23 -17.76
CA GLY A 103 10.37 18.66 -19.01
C GLY A 103 9.38 19.11 -20.09
N LYS A 104 8.08 18.85 -19.93
CA LYS A 104 7.04 19.42 -20.80
C LYS A 104 6.93 20.93 -20.68
N LEU A 105 7.44 21.55 -19.61
CA LEU A 105 7.53 23.01 -19.49
C LEU A 105 8.39 23.66 -20.58
N ALA A 106 9.32 22.92 -21.19
CA ALA A 106 10.20 23.47 -22.21
C ALA A 106 9.39 23.99 -23.42
N PRO A 107 9.64 25.23 -23.88
CA PRO A 107 8.97 25.79 -25.05
C PRO A 107 9.08 24.91 -26.30
N GLY A 108 10.22 24.25 -26.52
CA GLY A 108 10.40 23.31 -27.63
C GLY A 108 9.51 22.05 -27.54
N PHE A 109 9.04 21.67 -26.35
CA PHE A 109 8.02 20.64 -26.20
C PHE A 109 6.62 21.23 -26.44
N GLN A 110 6.29 22.34 -25.78
CA GLN A 110 4.97 23.00 -25.88
C GLN A 110 4.62 23.38 -27.32
N ALA A 111 5.62 23.79 -28.10
CA ALA A 111 5.53 24.10 -29.53
C ALA A 111 4.89 23.01 -30.38
N LYS A 112 4.95 21.74 -29.97
CA LYS A 112 4.28 20.64 -30.69
C LYS A 112 2.76 20.81 -30.76
N GLY A 113 2.16 21.50 -29.79
CA GLY A 113 0.73 21.82 -29.75
C GLY A 113 0.38 23.16 -30.42
N TRP A 114 1.34 23.90 -30.96
CA TRP A 114 1.14 25.22 -31.57
C TRP A 114 1.12 25.13 -33.09
N ALA A 115 0.28 25.93 -33.75
CA ALA A 115 0.00 25.85 -35.19
C ALA A 115 1.25 25.87 -36.09
N ASP A 116 2.29 26.65 -35.75
CA ASP A 116 3.53 26.78 -36.55
C ASP A 116 4.80 26.49 -35.74
N HIS A 117 4.67 25.79 -34.60
CA HIS A 117 5.77 25.54 -33.65
C HIS A 117 6.53 26.79 -33.15
N ALA A 118 6.04 28.00 -33.49
CA ALA A 118 6.67 29.30 -33.23
C ALA A 118 8.14 29.40 -33.68
N GLY A 119 8.54 28.64 -34.70
CA GLY A 119 9.94 28.61 -35.19
C GLY A 119 10.94 27.99 -34.21
N LEU A 120 10.47 27.23 -33.21
CA LEU A 120 11.32 26.60 -32.20
C LEU A 120 11.76 25.21 -32.64
N GLN A 121 12.96 24.82 -32.22
CA GLN A 121 13.42 23.43 -32.31
C GLN A 121 12.57 22.55 -31.38
N LEU A 122 11.89 21.55 -31.95
CA LEU A 122 11.10 20.61 -31.18
C LEU A 122 12.00 19.69 -30.34
N ARG A 123 11.62 19.47 -29.08
CA ARG A 123 12.41 18.66 -28.14
C ARG A 123 11.60 17.56 -27.46
N SER A 124 12.29 16.51 -27.00
CA SER A 124 11.69 15.49 -26.14
C SER A 124 11.49 16.05 -24.73
N HIS A 125 10.35 15.78 -24.09
CA HIS A 125 10.14 16.20 -22.70
C HIS A 125 11.07 15.44 -21.75
N LEU A 126 11.49 14.21 -22.08
CA LEU A 126 12.41 13.43 -21.25
C LEU A 126 13.81 14.06 -21.24
N GLU A 127 14.31 14.47 -22.40
CA GLU A 127 15.56 15.26 -22.53
C GLU A 127 15.42 16.60 -21.81
N CYS A 128 14.31 17.30 -22.01
CA CYS A 128 14.06 18.57 -21.34
C CYS A 128 13.95 18.43 -19.81
N GLY A 129 13.53 17.27 -19.29
CA GLY A 129 13.52 16.97 -17.87
C GLY A 129 14.93 16.91 -17.29
N GLN A 130 15.87 16.26 -17.98
CA GLN A 130 17.28 16.28 -17.61
C GLN A 130 17.90 17.68 -17.73
N LEU A 131 17.55 18.43 -18.77
CA LEU A 131 18.00 19.81 -18.90
C LEU A 131 17.43 20.71 -17.79
N TRP A 132 16.21 20.43 -17.32
CA TRP A 132 15.61 21.12 -16.19
C TRP A 132 16.36 20.84 -14.89
N THR A 133 16.76 19.59 -14.61
CA THR A 133 17.55 19.28 -13.41
C THR A 133 18.93 19.93 -13.43
N ALA A 134 19.55 20.09 -14.61
CA ALA A 134 20.82 20.79 -14.79
C ALA A 134 20.70 22.33 -14.74
N HIS A 135 19.53 22.88 -15.07
CA HIS A 135 19.25 24.32 -15.07
C HIS A 135 18.69 24.82 -13.72
N GLY A 136 18.00 23.94 -13.00
CA GLY A 136 17.26 24.26 -11.77
C GLY A 136 18.15 24.68 -10.61
N GLY A 137 17.54 25.36 -9.64
CA GLY A 137 18.20 25.78 -8.42
C GLY A 137 17.25 25.76 -7.22
N PRO A 138 17.69 26.20 -6.03
CA PRO A 138 16.86 26.18 -4.83
C PRO A 138 15.54 26.96 -4.93
N HIS A 139 15.45 27.91 -5.88
CA HIS A 139 14.25 28.71 -6.16
C HIS A 139 13.33 28.11 -7.23
N SER A 140 13.71 26.99 -7.87
CA SER A 140 12.86 26.28 -8.83
C SER A 140 11.57 25.80 -8.16
N LEU A 141 10.50 25.70 -8.96
CA LEU A 141 9.15 25.39 -8.49
C LEU A 141 8.70 26.31 -7.34
N ASP A 142 8.88 27.63 -7.49
CA ASP A 142 8.50 28.63 -6.46
C ASP A 142 9.13 28.34 -5.08
N GLY A 143 10.34 27.77 -5.07
CA GLY A 143 11.05 27.36 -3.87
C GLY A 143 10.70 25.96 -3.32
N ALA A 144 9.73 25.25 -3.93
CA ALA A 144 9.34 23.91 -3.46
C ALA A 144 10.51 22.90 -3.53
N VAL A 145 11.43 23.05 -4.48
CA VAL A 145 12.64 22.21 -4.60
C VAL A 145 13.50 22.28 -3.34
N ALA A 146 13.52 23.40 -2.62
CA ALA A 146 14.29 23.52 -1.38
C ALA A 146 13.87 22.51 -0.30
N HIS A 147 12.61 22.07 -0.30
CA HIS A 147 12.15 21.02 0.61
C HIS A 147 12.69 19.65 0.22
N LEU A 148 12.72 19.33 -1.08
CA LEU A 148 13.31 18.09 -1.59
C LEU A 148 14.81 18.03 -1.28
N LEU A 149 15.52 19.15 -1.46
CA LEU A 149 16.96 19.25 -1.17
C LEU A 149 17.30 19.13 0.32
N ARG A 150 16.30 19.22 1.22
CA ARG A 150 16.48 18.99 2.67
C ARG A 150 16.25 17.54 3.08
N TRP A 151 15.79 16.68 2.16
CA TRP A 151 15.57 15.27 2.47
C TRP A 151 16.89 14.57 2.82
N PRO A 152 16.87 13.54 3.69
CA PRO A 152 18.06 12.74 3.98
C PRO A 152 18.68 12.08 2.75
N ILE A 153 17.89 11.90 1.69
CA ILE A 153 18.30 11.29 0.42
C ILE A 153 18.63 12.33 -0.66
N ALA A 154 18.83 13.61 -0.32
CA ALA A 154 19.06 14.70 -1.27
C ALA A 154 20.19 14.40 -2.29
N THR A 155 21.29 13.78 -1.83
CA THR A 155 22.41 13.38 -2.70
C THR A 155 22.07 12.27 -3.68
N ARG A 156 20.97 11.54 -3.45
CA ARG A 156 20.44 10.46 -4.28
C ARG A 156 19.15 10.84 -5.03
N LEU A 157 18.69 12.08 -4.93
CA LEU A 157 17.59 12.59 -5.76
C LEU A 157 17.84 12.45 -7.27
N PRO A 158 19.08 12.61 -7.80
CA PRO A 158 19.33 12.39 -9.21
C PRO A 158 18.87 11.01 -9.70
N GLU A 159 19.06 9.95 -8.90
CA GLU A 159 18.62 8.59 -9.24
C GLU A 159 17.09 8.48 -9.34
N TRP A 160 16.38 9.21 -8.47
CA TRP A 160 14.92 9.33 -8.58
C TRP A 160 14.52 10.04 -9.87
N PHE A 161 15.16 11.18 -10.22
CA PHE A 161 14.86 11.90 -11.45
C PHE A 161 15.19 11.07 -12.72
N ASP A 162 16.28 10.32 -12.73
CA ASP A 162 16.62 9.41 -13.81
C ASP A 162 15.52 8.36 -14.02
N ALA A 163 14.98 7.81 -12.92
CA ALA A 163 13.86 6.88 -12.98
C ALA A 163 12.55 7.56 -13.44
N LEU A 164 12.28 8.78 -12.97
CA LEU A 164 11.11 9.56 -13.41
C LEU A 164 11.15 9.79 -14.93
N PHE A 165 12.32 10.13 -15.50
CA PHE A 165 12.47 10.37 -16.93
C PHE A 165 12.59 9.09 -17.76
N ALA A 166 12.66 7.92 -17.12
CA ALA A 166 12.62 6.63 -17.78
C ALA A 166 11.20 6.09 -17.99
N HIS A 167 10.15 6.82 -17.58
CA HIS A 167 8.76 6.31 -17.55
C HIS A 167 8.21 5.88 -18.93
N HIS A 168 8.84 6.27 -20.04
CA HIS A 168 8.55 5.77 -21.40
C HIS A 168 9.22 4.41 -21.73
N GLY A 169 9.78 3.71 -20.74
CA GLY A 169 10.33 2.36 -20.88
C GLY A 169 11.82 2.28 -21.24
N ARG A 170 12.53 3.42 -21.27
CA ARG A 170 13.98 3.47 -21.44
C ARG A 170 14.58 4.63 -20.65
N PRO A 171 15.72 4.44 -19.96
CA PRO A 171 16.49 5.55 -19.43
C PRO A 171 16.88 6.54 -20.52
N VAL A 172 16.95 7.81 -20.17
CA VAL A 172 17.47 8.85 -21.07
C VAL A 172 18.99 8.86 -20.96
N SER A 173 19.70 8.78 -22.10
CA SER A 173 21.16 8.80 -22.12
C SER A 173 21.68 10.07 -21.44
N SER A 174 22.39 9.91 -20.33
CA SER A 174 23.05 10.97 -19.59
C SER A 174 24.37 11.34 -20.25
N GLU A 175 24.32 11.99 -21.42
CA GLU A 175 25.45 12.81 -21.86
C GLU A 175 25.43 14.09 -21.01
N PRO A 176 26.56 14.52 -20.41
CA PRO A 176 26.57 15.72 -19.59
C PRO A 176 26.05 16.91 -20.38
N SER A 177 24.88 17.42 -19.98
CA SER A 177 24.30 18.59 -20.64
C SER A 177 25.22 19.77 -20.39
N GLU A 178 25.86 20.29 -21.44
CA GLU A 178 26.55 21.57 -21.34
C GLU A 178 25.52 22.62 -20.92
N ARG A 179 25.84 23.41 -19.89
CA ARG A 179 24.93 24.42 -19.29
C ARG A 179 24.36 25.41 -20.33
N GLY A 180 25.04 25.56 -21.48
CA GLY A 180 24.56 26.31 -22.64
C GLY A 180 23.33 25.70 -23.33
N ILE A 181 23.28 24.36 -23.46
CA ILE A 181 22.17 23.61 -24.08
C ILE A 181 20.90 23.74 -23.22
N ALA A 182 21.04 23.69 -21.89
CA ALA A 182 19.90 23.83 -20.98
C ALA A 182 19.25 25.22 -21.07
N LYS A 183 20.05 26.30 -21.12
CA LYS A 183 19.50 27.66 -21.33
C LYS A 183 18.78 27.80 -22.67
N GLN A 184 19.29 27.17 -23.73
CA GLN A 184 18.66 27.18 -25.05
C GLN A 184 17.34 26.40 -25.10
N ALA A 185 17.15 25.41 -24.23
CA ALA A 185 15.90 24.64 -24.16
C ALA A 185 14.76 25.40 -23.46
N PHE A 186 15.07 26.45 -22.69
CA PHE A 186 14.11 27.20 -21.86
C PHE A 186 14.11 28.73 -22.14
N PRO A 187 13.91 29.18 -23.39
CA PRO A 187 13.73 30.61 -23.70
C PRO A 187 12.43 31.15 -23.10
N VAL A 188 12.42 32.41 -22.63
CA VAL A 188 11.16 33.09 -22.26
C VAL A 188 10.58 33.71 -23.53
N LEU A 189 9.30 33.44 -23.81
CA LEU A 189 8.62 33.90 -25.01
C LEU A 189 7.49 34.86 -24.62
N ALA A 190 7.20 35.85 -25.46
CA ALA A 190 6.14 36.83 -25.20
C ALA A 190 4.74 36.21 -25.00
N HIS A 191 4.51 35.02 -25.57
CA HIS A 191 3.22 34.32 -25.54
C HIS A 191 3.26 33.03 -24.68
N TYR A 192 4.39 32.73 -24.02
CA TYR A 192 4.55 31.56 -23.16
C TYR A 192 5.70 31.79 -22.16
N ASP A 193 5.35 31.91 -20.88
CA ASP A 193 6.31 32.04 -19.79
C ASP A 193 6.38 30.74 -18.99
N TRP A 194 7.35 29.90 -19.34
CA TRP A 194 7.57 28.62 -18.65
C TRP A 194 7.91 28.78 -17.16
N ARG A 195 8.44 29.94 -16.71
CA ARG A 195 8.75 30.17 -15.29
C ARG A 195 7.48 30.42 -14.49
N ALA A 196 6.51 31.12 -15.07
CA ALA A 196 5.20 31.32 -14.44
C ALA A 196 4.49 29.97 -14.24
N GLU A 197 4.54 29.10 -15.25
CA GLU A 197 3.99 27.75 -15.22
C GLU A 197 4.76 26.83 -14.25
N GLU A 198 6.10 26.91 -14.20
CA GLU A 198 6.93 26.21 -13.22
C GLU A 198 6.56 26.63 -11.79
N ALA A 199 6.43 27.93 -11.54
CA ALA A 199 6.04 28.45 -10.23
C ALA A 199 4.63 28.00 -9.84
N GLN A 200 3.71 27.93 -10.80
CA GLN A 200 2.37 27.38 -10.58
C GLN A 200 2.39 25.90 -10.22
N MET A 201 3.20 25.08 -10.91
CA MET A 201 3.43 23.68 -10.52
C MET A 201 4.04 23.57 -9.14
N GLY A 202 4.94 24.47 -8.75
CA GLY A 202 5.54 24.51 -7.42
C GLY A 202 4.56 24.80 -6.30
N ARG A 203 3.69 25.81 -6.47
CA ARG A 203 2.60 26.08 -5.52
C ARG A 203 1.64 24.89 -5.42
N ALA A 204 1.31 24.27 -6.55
CA ALA A 204 0.47 23.07 -6.57
C ALA A 204 1.13 21.89 -5.85
N LEU A 205 2.44 21.66 -6.06
CA LEU A 205 3.21 20.62 -5.39
C LEU A 205 3.14 20.76 -3.86
N LEU A 206 3.37 21.96 -3.33
CA LEU A 206 3.27 22.22 -1.89
C LEU A 206 1.85 22.11 -1.35
N ALA A 207 0.86 22.58 -2.11
CA ALA A 207 -0.55 22.53 -1.68
C ALA A 207 -1.12 21.11 -1.70
N TRP A 208 -0.73 20.28 -2.66
CA TRP A 208 -1.30 18.95 -2.87
C TRP A 208 -0.51 17.84 -2.16
N PHE A 209 0.77 18.07 -1.87
CA PHE A 209 1.68 17.14 -1.19
C PHE A 209 2.45 17.84 -0.05
N PRO A 210 1.78 18.39 0.97
CA PRO A 210 2.45 19.08 2.07
C PRO A 210 3.47 18.19 2.82
N GLU A 211 3.34 16.87 2.72
CA GLU A 211 4.23 15.89 3.34
C GLU A 211 5.70 16.02 2.91
N ILE A 212 6.00 16.65 1.76
CA ILE A 212 7.38 16.87 1.32
C ILE A 212 8.17 17.78 2.27
N THR A 213 7.49 18.55 3.12
CA THR A 213 8.11 19.51 4.04
C THR A 213 8.59 18.86 5.34
N GLU A 214 8.02 17.71 5.70
CA GLU A 214 8.26 17.00 6.97
C GLU A 214 8.76 15.56 6.76
N GLY A 215 8.55 15.00 5.57
CA GLY A 215 8.93 13.64 5.20
C GLY A 215 10.02 13.59 4.13
N SER A 216 10.20 12.40 3.57
CA SER A 216 11.09 12.12 2.45
C SER A 216 10.59 10.90 1.69
N ALA A 217 10.91 10.81 0.39
CA ALA A 217 10.84 9.54 -0.31
C ALA A 217 11.86 8.54 0.29
N PRO A 218 11.63 7.22 0.18
CA PRO A 218 12.61 6.22 0.58
C PRO A 218 13.92 6.35 -0.22
N PRO A 219 15.04 5.81 0.29
CA PRO A 219 16.26 5.66 -0.50
C PRO A 219 15.97 4.92 -1.81
N PRO A 220 16.54 5.37 -2.95
CA PRO A 220 16.29 4.75 -4.26
C PRO A 220 17.05 3.43 -4.43
N GLU A 221 16.85 2.46 -3.53
CA GLU A 221 17.47 1.14 -3.65
C GLU A 221 17.10 0.49 -4.99
N PRO A 222 18.03 -0.13 -5.74
CA PRO A 222 17.81 -0.50 -7.13
C PRO A 222 16.53 -1.31 -7.39
N ALA A 223 16.24 -2.30 -6.53
CA ALA A 223 15.02 -3.10 -6.64
C ALA A 223 13.75 -2.27 -6.40
N PHE A 224 13.78 -1.36 -5.42
CA PHE A 224 12.66 -0.49 -5.10
C PHE A 224 12.45 0.58 -6.18
N LEU A 225 13.53 1.24 -6.62
CA LEU A 225 13.51 2.25 -7.67
C LEU A 225 12.95 1.66 -8.97
N HIS A 226 13.43 0.49 -9.38
CA HIS A 226 12.92 -0.20 -10.57
C HIS A 226 11.43 -0.59 -10.42
N HIS A 227 11.02 -1.03 -9.23
CA HIS A 227 9.61 -1.34 -8.95
C HIS A 227 8.72 -0.09 -9.06
N VAL A 228 9.13 1.03 -8.46
CA VAL A 228 8.39 2.30 -8.51
C VAL A 228 8.37 2.86 -9.93
N CYS A 229 9.45 2.72 -10.71
CA CYS A 229 9.48 3.13 -12.11
C CYS A 229 8.40 2.42 -12.93
N GLY A 230 8.25 1.10 -12.78
CA GLY A 230 7.16 0.35 -13.43
C GLY A 230 5.75 0.80 -13.00
N LEU A 231 5.57 1.13 -11.71
CA LEU A 231 4.31 1.68 -11.21
C LEU A 231 4.03 3.08 -11.75
N LEU A 232 5.06 3.92 -11.89
CA LEU A 232 4.95 5.25 -12.48
C LEU A 232 4.55 5.17 -13.96
N THR A 233 5.17 4.30 -14.75
CA THR A 233 4.77 4.06 -16.14
C THR A 233 3.30 3.65 -16.23
N LEU A 234 2.86 2.71 -15.38
CA LEU A 234 1.46 2.30 -15.32
C LEU A 234 0.55 3.47 -14.92
N ALA A 235 0.98 4.30 -13.97
CA ALA A 235 0.23 5.46 -13.51
C ALA A 235 0.07 6.52 -14.62
N ASP A 236 1.10 6.77 -15.43
CA ASP A 236 1.00 7.66 -16.61
C ASP A 236 0.05 7.09 -17.67
N TRP A 237 0.09 5.79 -17.93
CA TRP A 237 -0.85 5.16 -18.88
C TRP A 237 -2.31 5.29 -18.43
N VAL A 238 -2.57 5.06 -17.14
CA VAL A 238 -3.92 5.21 -16.58
C VAL A 238 -4.35 6.69 -16.55
N GLY A 239 -3.46 7.59 -16.12
CA GLY A 239 -3.70 9.04 -16.11
C GLY A 239 -3.91 9.63 -17.51
N SER A 240 -3.44 8.94 -18.54
CA SER A 240 -3.64 9.32 -19.95
C SER A 240 -5.00 8.88 -20.53
N ASP A 241 -5.80 8.10 -19.80
CA ASP A 241 -7.09 7.61 -20.30
C ASP A 241 -8.14 8.72 -20.30
N ARG A 242 -8.38 9.32 -21.47
CA ARG A 242 -9.34 10.42 -21.68
C ARG A 242 -10.76 10.11 -21.22
N ARG A 243 -11.16 8.83 -21.12
CA ARG A 243 -12.49 8.45 -20.63
C ARG A 243 -12.63 8.72 -19.13
N ALA A 244 -11.52 8.61 -18.41
CA ALA A 244 -11.46 8.83 -16.96
C ALA A 244 -10.96 10.24 -16.62
N PHE A 245 -10.03 10.77 -17.42
CA PHE A 245 -9.37 12.05 -17.24
C PHE A 245 -9.65 12.95 -18.46
N PRO A 246 -10.87 13.52 -18.56
CA PRO A 246 -11.21 14.43 -19.64
C PRO A 246 -10.35 15.69 -19.56
N PHE A 247 -10.04 16.25 -20.73
CA PHE A 247 -9.15 17.39 -20.86
C PHE A 247 -9.74 18.66 -20.24
N GLU A 248 -8.97 19.26 -19.35
CA GLU A 248 -9.22 20.57 -18.75
C GLU A 248 -8.02 21.47 -19.07
N HIS A 249 -8.25 22.53 -19.86
CA HIS A 249 -7.19 23.43 -20.35
C HIS A 249 -6.73 24.43 -19.28
N GLU A 250 -7.68 25.03 -18.57
CA GLU A 250 -7.38 26.05 -17.56
C GLU A 250 -6.97 25.42 -16.24
N PHE A 251 -5.95 25.99 -15.61
CA PHE A 251 -5.55 25.55 -14.27
C PHE A 251 -6.67 25.73 -13.25
N ARG A 252 -6.71 24.79 -12.31
CA ARG A 252 -7.62 24.79 -11.17
C ARG A 252 -6.87 24.38 -9.91
N ALA A 253 -6.90 25.24 -8.89
CA ALA A 253 -6.23 24.98 -7.61
C ALA A 253 -6.84 23.79 -6.85
N ASP A 254 -8.13 23.50 -7.06
CA ASP A 254 -8.87 22.41 -6.41
C ASP A 254 -8.78 21.06 -7.16
N TYR A 255 -8.09 21.01 -8.30
CA TYR A 255 -8.08 19.85 -9.19
C TYR A 255 -7.58 18.56 -8.53
N TRP A 256 -6.72 18.66 -7.50
CA TRP A 256 -6.25 17.49 -6.76
C TRP A 256 -7.37 16.59 -6.24
N LYS A 257 -8.49 17.17 -5.80
CA LYS A 257 -9.66 16.40 -5.38
C LYS A 257 -10.24 15.59 -6.55
N THR A 258 -10.37 16.23 -7.70
CA THR A 258 -10.84 15.63 -8.95
C THR A 258 -9.93 14.48 -9.39
N ALA A 259 -8.61 14.69 -9.41
CA ALA A 259 -7.61 13.69 -9.77
C ALA A 259 -7.73 12.42 -8.91
N ARG A 260 -7.85 12.59 -7.58
CA ARG A 260 -8.00 11.48 -6.63
C ARG A 260 -9.28 10.67 -6.85
N ASP A 261 -10.40 11.35 -7.07
CA ASP A 261 -11.67 10.66 -7.27
C ASP A 261 -11.69 9.92 -8.61
N ARG A 262 -11.16 10.53 -9.68
CA ARG A 262 -11.00 9.89 -10.99
C ARG A 262 -10.07 8.68 -10.94
N ALA A 263 -8.91 8.79 -10.30
CA ALA A 263 -7.98 7.67 -10.13
C ALA A 263 -8.63 6.47 -9.43
N ARG A 264 -9.35 6.70 -8.32
CA ARG A 264 -10.06 5.64 -7.58
C ARG A 264 -11.16 4.98 -8.40
N ILE A 265 -11.91 5.75 -9.17
CA ILE A 265 -12.95 5.22 -10.07
C ILE A 265 -12.28 4.40 -11.16
N ARG A 266 -11.26 4.95 -11.82
CA ARG A 266 -10.63 4.30 -12.97
C ARG A 266 -9.94 2.99 -12.62
N LEU A 267 -9.18 2.95 -11.53
CA LEU A 267 -8.54 1.72 -11.08
C LEU A 267 -9.56 0.63 -10.72
N ARG A 268 -10.75 0.99 -10.22
CA ARG A 268 -11.85 0.04 -10.01
C ARG A 268 -12.39 -0.52 -11.33
N GLU A 269 -12.63 0.34 -12.31
CA GLU A 269 -13.13 -0.07 -13.63
C GLU A 269 -12.20 -1.03 -14.36
N ILE A 270 -10.89 -0.85 -14.23
CA ILE A 270 -9.89 -1.70 -14.89
C ILE A 270 -9.43 -2.89 -14.03
N GLY A 271 -10.08 -3.15 -12.89
CA GLY A 271 -9.81 -4.31 -12.04
C GLY A 271 -8.51 -4.25 -11.22
N LEU A 272 -7.91 -3.06 -11.06
CA LEU A 272 -6.69 -2.84 -10.27
C LEU A 272 -6.97 -2.27 -8.87
N ALA A 273 -8.24 -2.05 -8.52
CA ALA A 273 -8.60 -1.64 -7.18
C ALA A 273 -8.52 -2.78 -6.15
N PRO A 274 -8.27 -2.46 -4.87
CA PRO A 274 -8.28 -3.44 -3.79
C PRO A 274 -9.59 -4.26 -3.80
N GLY A 275 -9.47 -5.58 -3.71
CA GLY A 275 -10.62 -6.48 -3.66
C GLY A 275 -11.21 -6.91 -5.01
N ALA A 276 -10.65 -6.47 -6.13
CA ALA A 276 -11.09 -6.90 -7.47
C ALA A 276 -10.66 -8.34 -7.83
N LEU A 277 -9.56 -8.85 -7.26
CA LEU A 277 -8.94 -10.13 -7.63
C LEU A 277 -8.50 -10.95 -6.41
N THR A 278 -9.38 -11.16 -5.43
CA THR A 278 -9.15 -12.14 -4.36
C THR A 278 -9.91 -13.42 -4.67
N LEU A 279 -9.17 -14.48 -5.03
CA LEU A 279 -9.69 -15.84 -4.91
C LEU A 279 -10.02 -16.07 -3.43
N ARG A 280 -11.31 -16.29 -3.17
CA ARG A 280 -11.91 -16.28 -1.84
C ARG A 280 -11.65 -17.56 -1.06
N GLY A 281 -10.60 -18.32 -1.39
CA GLY A 281 -10.29 -19.64 -0.85
C GLY A 281 -9.26 -20.36 -1.72
N ARG A 282 -8.85 -21.58 -1.34
CA ARG A 282 -8.08 -22.43 -2.24
C ARG A 282 -8.88 -22.64 -3.53
N PRO A 283 -8.29 -22.41 -4.71
CA PRO A 283 -8.94 -22.74 -5.98
C PRO A 283 -9.02 -24.27 -6.11
N ASP A 284 -10.08 -24.87 -5.54
CA ASP A 284 -10.41 -26.26 -5.81
C ASP A 284 -10.93 -26.41 -7.25
N TRP A 285 -10.90 -27.63 -7.78
CA TRP A 285 -11.26 -27.86 -9.19
C TRP A 285 -12.68 -27.42 -9.52
N ALA A 286 -13.62 -27.66 -8.61
CA ALA A 286 -15.02 -27.31 -8.79
C ALA A 286 -15.25 -25.79 -8.79
N LEU A 287 -14.35 -25.03 -8.16
CA LEU A 287 -14.39 -23.57 -8.15
C LEU A 287 -13.85 -22.95 -9.46
N ILE A 288 -12.89 -23.60 -10.12
CA ILE A 288 -12.17 -23.04 -11.28
C ILE A 288 -12.54 -23.67 -12.62
N SER A 289 -13.33 -24.73 -12.64
CA SER A 289 -13.70 -25.44 -13.87
C SER A 289 -15.12 -26.02 -13.83
N GLU A 290 -15.83 -25.93 -14.96
CA GLU A 290 -17.13 -26.60 -15.18
C GLU A 290 -16.98 -28.07 -15.58
N HIS A 291 -15.75 -28.54 -15.82
CA HIS A 291 -15.53 -29.94 -16.16
C HIS A 291 -15.71 -30.85 -14.93
N PRO A 292 -16.31 -32.04 -15.08
CA PRO A 292 -16.63 -32.92 -13.95
C PRO A 292 -15.42 -33.34 -13.12
N ALA A 293 -14.23 -33.43 -13.73
CA ALA A 293 -12.99 -33.83 -13.07
C ALA A 293 -11.75 -33.23 -13.75
N PRO A 294 -10.64 -32.99 -13.00
CA PRO A 294 -9.36 -32.60 -13.57
C PRO A 294 -8.73 -33.73 -14.38
N ARG A 295 -8.01 -33.38 -15.44
CA ARG A 295 -7.11 -34.33 -16.13
C ARG A 295 -5.97 -34.77 -15.19
N PRO A 296 -5.30 -35.92 -15.43
CA PRO A 296 -4.22 -36.40 -14.56
C PRO A 296 -3.14 -35.36 -14.25
N ALA A 297 -2.71 -34.56 -15.23
CA ALA A 297 -1.73 -33.49 -15.01
C ALA A 297 -2.28 -32.36 -14.10
N GLN A 298 -3.54 -31.98 -14.24
CA GLN A 298 -4.19 -30.96 -13.41
C GLN A 298 -4.43 -31.46 -11.98
N ALA A 299 -4.78 -32.75 -11.83
CA ALA A 299 -4.88 -33.41 -10.54
C ALA A 299 -3.51 -33.50 -9.86
N ALA A 300 -2.45 -33.76 -10.61
CA ALA A 300 -1.08 -33.75 -10.10
C ALA A 300 -0.66 -32.35 -9.60
N VAL A 301 -1.03 -31.29 -10.33
CA VAL A 301 -0.80 -29.88 -9.91
C VAL A 301 -1.62 -29.53 -8.67
N ALA A 302 -2.91 -29.89 -8.61
CA ALA A 302 -3.75 -29.68 -7.43
C ALA A 302 -3.30 -30.50 -6.21
N GLY A 303 -2.69 -31.67 -6.45
CA GLY A 303 -2.06 -32.53 -5.46
C GLY A 303 -0.60 -32.17 -5.15
N LEU A 304 -0.05 -31.09 -5.73
CA LEU A 304 1.16 -30.48 -5.19
C LEU A 304 0.81 -29.94 -3.80
N PRO A 305 1.56 -30.32 -2.76
CA PRO A 305 1.31 -29.80 -1.44
C PRO A 305 1.51 -28.29 -1.48
N VAL A 306 0.41 -27.56 -1.37
CA VAL A 306 0.43 -26.22 -0.78
C VAL A 306 0.56 -26.51 0.72
N SER A 307 1.77 -26.73 1.18
CA SER A 307 1.99 -27.25 2.52
C SER A 307 1.66 -26.18 3.56
N GLU A 308 0.67 -26.46 4.40
CA GLU A 308 0.25 -25.59 5.51
C GLU A 308 0.02 -26.44 6.77
N ARG A 309 1.09 -27.04 7.30
CA ARG A 309 1.23 -27.07 8.76
C ARG A 309 2.20 -25.97 9.12
N ASP A 310 1.70 -24.74 9.13
CA ASP A 310 2.40 -23.64 9.77
C ASP A 310 2.36 -23.83 11.29
N TRP A 311 3.26 -23.14 11.99
CA TRP A 311 3.32 -23.07 13.44
C TRP A 311 2.13 -22.33 14.02
N THR A 312 0.90 -22.82 13.86
CA THR A 312 -0.32 -22.21 14.41
C THR A 312 -0.34 -22.26 15.94
N HIS A 313 -1.13 -21.40 16.56
CA HIS A 313 -1.28 -21.34 18.00
C HIS A 313 -1.85 -22.63 18.57
N GLU A 314 -2.76 -23.32 17.87
CA GLU A 314 -3.27 -24.62 18.31
C GLU A 314 -2.18 -25.70 18.30
N LEU A 315 -1.33 -25.69 17.26
CA LEU A 315 -0.19 -26.60 17.19
C LEU A 315 0.81 -26.30 18.30
N LEU A 316 1.17 -25.03 18.52
CA LEU A 316 2.08 -24.65 19.60
C LEU A 316 1.49 -24.97 20.97
N VAL A 317 0.22 -24.70 21.24
CA VAL A 317 -0.44 -25.12 22.50
C VAL A 317 -0.36 -26.63 22.69
N THR A 318 -0.59 -27.40 21.62
CA THR A 318 -0.49 -28.86 21.67
C THR A 318 0.93 -29.30 22.04
N LEU A 319 1.94 -28.75 21.38
CA LEU A 319 3.33 -29.12 21.59
C LEU A 319 3.89 -28.64 22.93
N LEU A 320 3.42 -27.49 23.43
CA LEU A 320 3.91 -26.89 24.67
C LEU A 320 3.18 -27.41 25.91
N TYR A 321 1.90 -27.79 25.79
CA TYR A 321 1.03 -28.00 26.95
C TYR A 321 0.23 -29.32 26.93
N ARG A 322 0.35 -30.19 25.92
CA ARG A 322 -0.46 -31.43 25.82
C ARG A 322 0.38 -32.71 25.83
N GLY A 323 -0.23 -33.75 26.42
CA GLY A 323 0.43 -34.94 26.98
C GLY A 323 1.11 -35.94 26.05
N GLU A 324 1.28 -35.64 24.77
CA GLU A 324 2.12 -36.47 23.87
C GLU A 324 3.51 -35.86 23.66
N TRP A 325 3.73 -34.62 24.10
CA TRP A 325 4.95 -33.86 23.84
C TRP A 325 5.56 -33.37 25.15
N SER A 326 6.87 -33.54 25.29
CA SER A 326 7.65 -32.97 26.37
C SER A 326 8.39 -31.73 25.87
N VAL A 327 8.54 -30.73 26.75
CA VAL A 327 9.33 -29.53 26.44
C VAL A 327 10.76 -29.97 26.09
N PRO A 328 11.27 -29.64 24.89
CA PRO A 328 12.61 -30.03 24.46
C PRO A 328 13.67 -29.54 25.44
N ARG A 329 14.75 -30.29 25.64
CA ARG A 329 15.84 -29.90 26.55
C ARG A 329 16.40 -28.49 26.26
N LEU A 330 16.47 -28.10 24.99
CA LEU A 330 16.93 -26.77 24.58
C LEU A 330 15.97 -25.64 24.99
N ALA A 331 14.68 -25.94 25.19
CA ALA A 331 13.68 -24.99 25.68
C ALA A 331 13.60 -24.96 27.22
N GLN A 332 14.34 -25.81 27.93
CA GLN A 332 14.35 -25.81 29.39
C GLN A 332 15.21 -24.66 29.91
N LEU A 333 14.62 -23.83 30.77
CA LEU A 333 15.26 -22.65 31.32
C LEU A 333 16.47 -22.98 32.19
N GLN A 334 17.60 -22.38 31.85
CA GLN A 334 18.79 -22.37 32.68
C GLN A 334 18.71 -21.26 33.75
N PRO A 335 19.41 -21.41 34.89
CA PRO A 335 19.33 -20.47 36.02
C PRO A 335 19.59 -18.99 35.66
N GLY A 336 20.40 -18.72 34.64
CA GLY A 336 20.72 -17.35 34.18
C GLY A 336 19.74 -16.73 33.17
N GLU A 337 18.88 -17.52 32.54
CA GLU A 337 18.03 -17.06 31.42
C GLU A 337 16.79 -16.30 31.90
N LYS A 338 16.45 -16.39 33.18
CA LYS A 338 15.28 -15.72 33.77
C LYS A 338 15.43 -14.19 33.87
N ALA A 339 16.63 -13.65 33.64
CA ALA A 339 16.94 -12.24 33.85
C ALA A 339 16.48 -11.31 32.72
N ALA A 340 16.13 -11.85 31.54
CA ALA A 340 15.82 -11.10 30.33
C ALA A 340 14.53 -11.60 29.64
N PRO A 341 13.87 -10.79 28.79
CA PRO A 341 12.87 -11.31 27.87
C PRO A 341 13.49 -12.32 26.90
N MET A 342 12.68 -13.26 26.41
CA MET A 342 13.14 -14.34 25.52
C MET A 342 12.31 -14.44 24.25
N LEU A 343 12.82 -15.19 23.28
CA LEU A 343 12.09 -15.59 22.08
C LEU A 343 11.89 -17.10 22.11
N LEU A 344 10.64 -17.55 22.02
CA LEU A 344 10.35 -18.94 21.69
C LEU A 344 10.39 -19.09 20.17
N VAL A 345 11.37 -19.85 19.68
CA VAL A 345 11.57 -20.10 18.25
C VAL A 345 11.12 -21.52 17.95
N ALA A 346 10.13 -21.65 17.07
CA ALA A 346 9.65 -22.93 16.57
C ALA A 346 10.08 -23.07 15.11
N GLU A 347 10.92 -24.06 14.83
CA GLU A 347 11.50 -24.28 13.50
C GLU A 347 11.45 -25.76 13.10
N ALA A 348 10.97 -26.03 11.90
CA ALA A 348 10.89 -27.38 11.37
C ALA A 348 10.93 -27.40 9.85
N PHE A 349 11.47 -28.48 9.29
CA PHE A 349 11.21 -28.86 7.92
C PHE A 349 9.92 -29.68 7.90
N SER A 350 8.86 -29.13 7.32
CA SER A 350 7.66 -29.92 7.05
C SER A 350 8.01 -31.00 6.02
N ARG A 351 7.63 -32.26 6.28
CA ARG A 351 7.75 -33.38 5.35
C ARG A 351 6.42 -34.12 5.30
N GLY A 352 5.95 -34.42 4.10
CA GLY A 352 4.87 -35.36 3.83
C GLY A 352 5.41 -36.68 3.28
N ASN A 353 4.57 -37.73 3.20
CA ASN A 353 4.96 -38.98 2.54
C ASN A 353 5.40 -38.66 1.10
N SER A 354 6.71 -38.81 0.85
CA SER A 354 7.41 -38.56 -0.42
C SER A 354 7.60 -37.10 -0.85
N LYS A 355 7.41 -36.08 0.02
CA LYS A 355 7.68 -34.66 -0.32
C LYS A 355 8.27 -33.86 0.86
N THR A 356 9.19 -32.94 0.56
CA THR A 356 9.70 -31.93 1.52
C THR A 356 8.95 -30.63 1.29
N ASP A 357 8.25 -30.16 2.30
CA ASP A 357 7.30 -29.05 2.27
C ASP A 357 7.93 -27.69 2.66
N GLY A 358 9.26 -27.66 2.74
CA GLY A 358 10.07 -26.47 3.04
C GLY A 358 10.36 -26.26 4.54
N PHE A 359 11.20 -25.26 4.81
CA PHE A 359 11.51 -24.78 6.15
C PHE A 359 10.38 -23.87 6.67
N ARG A 360 10.01 -24.04 7.93
CA ARG A 360 8.98 -23.27 8.63
C ARG A 360 9.57 -22.70 9.90
N SER A 361 9.38 -21.40 10.15
CA SER A 361 9.83 -20.72 11.36
C SER A 361 8.69 -19.87 11.93
N ARG A 362 8.56 -19.86 13.25
CA ARG A 362 7.73 -18.89 13.99
C ARG A 362 8.49 -18.45 15.23
N VAL A 363 8.41 -17.15 15.48
CA VAL A 363 8.96 -16.52 16.67
C VAL A 363 7.82 -16.01 17.52
N VAL A 364 7.80 -16.39 18.80
CA VAL A 364 6.87 -15.87 19.80
C VAL A 364 7.68 -15.09 20.85
N PRO A 365 7.53 -13.76 20.94
CA PRO A 365 8.14 -12.99 22.00
C PRO A 365 7.56 -13.38 23.36
N VAL A 366 8.42 -13.64 24.34
CA VAL A 366 8.08 -13.99 25.71
C VAL A 366 8.56 -12.88 26.65
N PRO A 367 7.66 -12.10 27.27
CA PRO A 367 8.05 -11.08 28.23
C PRO A 367 8.81 -11.68 29.41
N LYS A 368 9.80 -10.95 29.95
CA LYS A 368 10.62 -11.38 31.11
C LYS A 368 9.79 -11.96 32.25
N ALA A 369 8.67 -11.31 32.58
CA ALA A 369 7.78 -11.72 33.67
C ALA A 369 7.13 -13.11 33.43
N MET A 370 7.00 -13.52 32.16
CA MET A 370 6.36 -14.77 31.77
C MET A 370 7.36 -15.93 31.62
N VAL A 371 8.66 -15.62 31.43
CA VAL A 371 9.70 -16.61 31.13
C VAL A 371 9.66 -17.78 32.10
N ALA A 372 9.72 -17.51 33.41
CA ALA A 372 9.77 -18.55 34.44
C ALA A 372 8.54 -19.47 34.50
N GLN A 373 7.40 -19.05 33.96
CA GLN A 373 6.13 -19.77 34.04
C GLN A 373 5.64 -20.28 32.67
N MET A 374 6.34 -19.99 31.57
CA MET A 374 5.80 -20.13 30.22
C MET A 374 5.37 -21.56 29.85
N PHE A 375 6.00 -22.58 30.45
CA PHE A 375 5.69 -24.01 30.24
C PHE A 375 4.92 -24.64 31.42
N GLY A 376 4.39 -23.82 32.34
CA GLY A 376 3.64 -24.28 33.51
C GLY A 376 2.15 -24.51 33.25
N ALA A 377 1.44 -24.98 34.28
CA ALA A 377 -0.01 -25.27 34.21
C ALA A 377 -0.87 -24.02 33.96
N ARG A 378 -0.50 -22.88 34.56
CA ARG A 378 -1.25 -21.63 34.44
C ARG A 378 -1.38 -21.11 32.99
N PRO A 379 -0.30 -20.98 32.18
CA PRO A 379 -0.44 -20.64 30.76
C PRO A 379 -1.32 -21.62 29.98
N ALA A 380 -1.28 -22.92 30.32
CA ALA A 380 -2.12 -23.92 29.66
C ALA A 380 -3.62 -23.67 29.93
N GLU A 381 -4.01 -23.37 31.17
CA GLU A 381 -5.39 -23.02 31.52
C GLU A 381 -5.86 -21.72 30.83
N VAL A 382 -4.99 -20.71 30.78
CA VAL A 382 -5.27 -19.44 30.09
C VAL A 382 -5.44 -19.68 28.58
N ALA A 383 -4.56 -20.49 27.97
CA ALA A 383 -4.65 -20.89 26.58
C ALA A 383 -5.98 -21.61 26.28
N ASP A 384 -6.43 -22.50 27.17
CA ASP A 384 -7.71 -23.21 27.02
C ASP A 384 -8.90 -22.25 27.02
N GLY A 385 -8.89 -21.25 27.90
CA GLY A 385 -9.89 -20.19 27.93
C GLY A 385 -9.92 -19.39 26.62
N ILE A 386 -8.76 -18.98 26.12
CA ILE A 386 -8.64 -18.24 24.86
C ILE A 386 -9.09 -19.09 23.66
N LEU A 387 -8.71 -20.38 23.60
CA LEU A 387 -9.15 -21.29 22.55
C LEU A 387 -10.67 -21.47 22.54
N LYS A 388 -11.30 -21.55 23.71
CA LYS A 388 -12.77 -21.59 23.83
C LYS A 388 -13.41 -20.29 23.34
N ASP A 389 -12.82 -19.14 23.67
CA ASP A 389 -13.27 -17.82 23.21
C ASP A 389 -13.19 -17.74 21.66
N ILE A 390 -12.06 -18.12 21.06
CA ILE A 390 -11.86 -18.17 19.61
C ILE A 390 -12.88 -19.10 18.94
N ALA A 391 -13.05 -20.31 19.49
CA ALA A 391 -14.00 -21.30 18.96
C ALA A 391 -15.44 -20.79 19.00
N ALA A 392 -15.82 -20.02 20.02
CA ALA A 392 -17.16 -19.44 20.11
C ALA A 392 -17.41 -18.40 19.00
N ILE A 393 -16.42 -17.56 18.69
CA ILE A 393 -16.53 -16.56 17.62
C ILE A 393 -16.49 -17.24 16.24
N ASP A 394 -15.61 -18.22 16.04
CA ASP A 394 -15.56 -19.02 14.81
C ASP A 394 -16.91 -19.73 14.55
N LEU A 395 -17.51 -20.31 15.59
CA LEU A 395 -18.82 -20.95 15.49
C LEU A 395 -19.92 -19.95 15.12
N ALA A 396 -19.86 -18.73 15.67
CA ALA A 396 -20.79 -17.65 15.32
C ALA A 396 -20.68 -17.26 13.84
N LEU A 397 -19.45 -17.05 13.35
CA LEU A 397 -19.16 -16.75 11.94
C LEU A 397 -19.63 -17.87 11.01
N ARG A 398 -19.24 -19.11 11.33
CA ARG A 398 -19.63 -20.31 10.58
C ARG A 398 -21.15 -20.41 10.45
N ASN A 399 -21.87 -20.34 11.56
CA ASN A 399 -23.32 -20.56 11.53
C ASN A 399 -24.05 -19.40 10.86
N GLY A 400 -23.58 -18.15 11.04
CA GLY A 400 -24.12 -16.99 10.32
C GLY A 400 -24.01 -17.14 8.81
N LEU A 401 -22.81 -17.48 8.31
CA LEU A 401 -22.56 -17.68 6.88
C LEU A 401 -23.26 -18.93 6.33
N ALA A 402 -23.41 -19.99 7.13
CA ALA A 402 -24.16 -21.18 6.70
C ALA A 402 -25.65 -20.88 6.53
N VAL A 403 -26.25 -20.08 7.42
CA VAL A 403 -27.65 -19.60 7.27
C VAL A 403 -27.79 -18.69 6.05
N PHE A 404 -26.80 -17.83 5.78
CA PHE A 404 -26.75 -17.05 4.55
C PHE A 404 -26.74 -17.95 3.31
N ALA A 405 -25.84 -18.93 3.28
CA ALA A 405 -25.67 -19.87 2.17
C ALA A 405 -26.94 -20.69 1.89
N ALA A 406 -27.74 -20.96 2.92
CA ALA A 406 -29.04 -21.63 2.82
C ALA A 406 -30.20 -20.68 2.42
N GLY A 407 -29.92 -19.47 1.93
CA GLY A 407 -30.95 -18.51 1.52
C GLY A 407 -31.74 -17.92 2.71
N GLY A 408 -31.14 -17.88 3.90
CA GLY A 408 -31.77 -17.44 5.14
C GLY A 408 -32.74 -18.45 5.76
N ASP A 409 -32.75 -19.69 5.28
CA ASP A 409 -33.56 -20.77 5.82
C ASP A 409 -32.70 -21.64 6.75
N ARG A 410 -33.02 -21.62 8.06
CA ARG A 410 -32.20 -22.32 9.07
C ARG A 410 -32.38 -23.83 8.98
N GLU A 411 -33.53 -24.30 8.56
CA GLU A 411 -33.87 -25.73 8.48
C GLU A 411 -33.19 -26.40 7.29
N LYS A 412 -32.81 -25.62 6.28
CA LYS A 412 -32.11 -26.11 5.09
C LYS A 412 -30.58 -26.05 5.20
N VAL A 413 -30.04 -25.66 6.35
CA VAL A 413 -28.57 -25.64 6.55
C VAL A 413 -28.04 -27.08 6.49
N ALA A 414 -27.04 -27.31 5.65
CA ALA A 414 -26.52 -28.63 5.32
C ALA A 414 -25.00 -28.56 5.09
N LYS A 415 -24.36 -29.72 4.95
CA LYS A 415 -22.89 -29.83 4.77
C LYS A 415 -22.32 -28.90 3.68
N PRO A 416 -22.92 -28.74 2.48
CA PRO A 416 -22.42 -27.80 1.48
C PRO A 416 -22.43 -26.34 1.93
N HIS A 417 -23.38 -25.94 2.77
CA HIS A 417 -23.47 -24.58 3.31
C HIS A 417 -22.31 -24.29 4.25
N TYR A 418 -21.92 -25.26 5.08
CA TYR A 418 -20.75 -25.13 5.96
C TYR A 418 -19.44 -25.07 5.19
N ALA A 419 -19.29 -25.83 4.10
CA ALA A 419 -18.08 -25.79 3.27
C ALA A 419 -17.80 -24.38 2.74
N ARG A 420 -18.84 -23.63 2.37
CA ARG A 420 -18.74 -22.23 1.89
C ARG A 420 -18.26 -21.23 2.94
N THR A 421 -18.28 -21.60 4.22
CA THR A 421 -17.83 -20.74 5.32
C THR A 421 -16.34 -20.85 5.59
N GLN A 422 -15.70 -21.91 5.09
CA GLN A 422 -14.33 -22.29 5.43
C GLN A 422 -13.31 -21.16 5.21
N PRO A 423 -13.33 -20.41 4.11
CA PRO A 423 -12.33 -19.37 3.89
C PRO A 423 -12.41 -18.20 4.89
N ALA A 424 -13.64 -17.78 5.24
CA ALA A 424 -13.86 -16.74 6.24
C ALA A 424 -13.40 -17.18 7.63
N ARG A 425 -13.62 -18.46 7.96
CA ARG A 425 -13.14 -19.08 9.20
C ARG A 425 -11.61 -19.15 9.26
N GLU A 426 -10.96 -19.49 8.15
CA GLU A 426 -9.50 -19.49 8.07
C GLU A 426 -8.90 -18.09 8.21
N ALA A 427 -9.56 -17.06 7.67
CA ALA A 427 -9.17 -15.67 7.86
C ALA A 427 -9.29 -15.24 9.33
N LEU A 428 -10.43 -15.53 9.97
CA LEU A 428 -10.62 -15.30 11.40
C LEU A 428 -9.58 -16.05 12.24
N ARG A 429 -9.27 -17.30 11.90
CA ARG A 429 -8.26 -18.11 12.59
C ARG A 429 -6.87 -17.49 12.50
N ARG A 430 -6.46 -16.97 11.32
CA ARG A 430 -5.18 -16.25 11.18
C ARG A 430 -5.12 -14.96 12.01
N HIS A 431 -6.23 -14.23 12.10
CA HIS A 431 -6.31 -13.05 12.95
C HIS A 431 -6.21 -13.41 14.43
N ALA A 432 -6.94 -14.44 14.86
CA ALA A 432 -6.87 -14.98 16.22
C ALA A 432 -5.45 -15.45 16.57
N ASP A 433 -4.76 -16.11 15.62
CA ASP A 433 -3.39 -16.57 15.79
C ASP A 433 -2.38 -15.44 16.08
N ALA A 434 -2.56 -14.28 15.45
CA ALA A 434 -1.71 -13.11 15.68
C ALA A 434 -1.93 -12.49 17.08
N MET A 435 -3.15 -12.60 17.62
CA MET A 435 -3.51 -12.07 18.93
C MET A 435 -3.25 -13.06 20.08
N PHE A 436 -3.12 -14.35 19.78
CA PHE A 436 -3.18 -15.42 20.76
C PHE A 436 -2.14 -15.33 21.87
N PHE A 437 -0.85 -15.26 21.53
CA PHE A 437 0.22 -15.21 22.54
C PHE A 437 0.27 -13.88 23.30
N PRO A 438 0.13 -12.70 22.65
CA PRO A 438 -0.07 -11.44 23.37
C PRO A 438 -1.19 -11.52 24.41
N GLU A 439 -2.31 -12.17 24.07
CA GLU A 439 -3.45 -12.35 24.97
C GLU A 439 -3.12 -13.30 26.15
N ILE A 440 -2.39 -14.39 25.91
CA ILE A 440 -1.89 -15.25 27.01
C ILE A 440 -1.08 -14.41 27.99
N TRP A 441 -0.10 -13.64 27.49
CA TRP A 441 0.77 -12.84 28.34
C TRP A 441 0.01 -11.77 29.12
N ALA A 442 -0.95 -11.11 28.49
CA ALA A 442 -1.81 -10.13 29.14
C ALA A 442 -2.65 -10.77 30.27
N ARG A 443 -3.30 -11.91 30.00
CA ARG A 443 -4.11 -12.63 31.00
C ARG A 443 -3.27 -13.21 32.14
N MET A 444 -2.05 -13.66 31.86
CA MET A 444 -1.13 -14.16 32.89
C MET A 444 -0.58 -13.05 33.80
N ALA A 445 -0.45 -11.82 33.30
CA ALA A 445 0.03 -10.67 34.07
C ALA A 445 -0.98 -10.18 35.12
N VAL A 446 -2.27 -10.55 34.99
CA VAL A 446 -3.31 -10.18 35.94
C VAL A 446 -3.25 -11.08 37.18
N THR A 447 -3.41 -10.48 38.36
CA THR A 447 -3.41 -11.18 39.67
C THR A 447 -4.78 -11.24 40.34
N HIS A 448 -5.78 -10.51 39.82
CA HIS A 448 -7.14 -10.45 40.37
C HIS A 448 -8.19 -10.58 39.26
N ASP A 449 -9.28 -11.30 39.53
CA ASP A 449 -10.34 -11.58 38.55
C ASP A 449 -10.96 -10.31 37.92
N SER A 450 -10.99 -9.20 38.66
CA SER A 450 -11.48 -7.90 38.17
C SER A 450 -10.69 -7.36 36.97
N GLY A 451 -9.42 -7.76 36.81
CA GLY A 451 -8.59 -7.41 35.66
C GLY A 451 -8.76 -8.35 34.47
N PHE A 452 -9.31 -9.56 34.68
CA PHE A 452 -9.47 -10.57 33.64
C PHE A 452 -10.67 -10.28 32.73
N THR A 453 -11.81 -9.92 33.33
CA THR A 453 -13.05 -9.65 32.58
C THR A 453 -12.90 -8.54 31.53
N PRO A 454 -12.26 -7.38 31.82
CA PRO A 454 -12.04 -6.35 30.82
C PRO A 454 -11.12 -6.80 29.67
N LEU A 455 -10.02 -7.51 29.96
CA LEU A 455 -9.12 -8.05 28.94
C LEU A 455 -9.85 -9.03 28.00
N ARG A 456 -10.53 -10.01 28.59
CA ARG A 456 -11.32 -10.99 27.83
C ARG A 456 -12.40 -10.32 26.99
N ARG A 457 -13.05 -9.28 27.51
CA ARG A 457 -14.02 -8.47 26.75
C ARG A 457 -13.37 -7.82 25.53
N THR A 458 -12.28 -7.10 25.72
CA THR A 458 -11.55 -6.43 24.63
C THR A 458 -11.14 -7.43 23.54
N PHE A 459 -10.62 -8.60 23.95
CA PHE A 459 -10.27 -9.69 23.03
C PHE A 459 -11.48 -10.20 22.23
N LEU A 460 -12.59 -10.50 22.91
CA LEU A 460 -13.82 -10.96 22.26
C LEU A 460 -14.44 -9.89 21.35
N GLU A 461 -14.37 -8.62 21.72
CA GLU A 461 -14.85 -7.50 20.91
C GLU A 461 -14.02 -7.33 19.63
N ALA A 462 -12.69 -7.43 19.74
CA ALA A 462 -11.78 -7.41 18.60
C ALA A 462 -12.04 -8.59 17.65
N LEU A 463 -12.11 -9.82 18.16
CA LEU A 463 -12.47 -11.00 17.36
C LEU A 463 -13.87 -10.88 16.73
N SER A 464 -14.83 -10.33 17.47
CA SER A 464 -16.20 -10.12 16.96
C SER A 464 -16.24 -9.08 15.86
N ALA A 465 -15.48 -7.99 15.98
CA ALA A 465 -15.35 -6.98 14.92
C ALA A 465 -14.75 -7.63 13.66
N HIS A 466 -13.68 -8.40 13.80
CA HIS A 466 -13.08 -9.11 12.68
C HIS A 466 -14.03 -10.16 12.06
N ALA A 467 -14.78 -10.91 12.86
CA ALA A 467 -15.79 -11.85 12.37
C ALA A 467 -16.91 -11.15 11.58
N ARG A 468 -17.31 -9.94 11.96
CA ARG A 468 -18.26 -9.12 11.19
C ARG A 468 -17.67 -8.70 9.84
N ASP A 469 -16.40 -8.32 9.82
CA ASP A 469 -15.69 -7.96 8.59
C ASP A 469 -15.59 -9.14 7.63
N GLU A 470 -15.23 -10.32 8.15
CA GLU A 470 -15.18 -11.56 7.39
C GLU A 470 -16.57 -11.96 6.87
N PHE A 471 -17.62 -11.79 7.67
CA PHE A 471 -18.99 -12.01 7.22
C PHE A 471 -19.37 -11.07 6.06
N ARG A 472 -19.12 -9.76 6.22
CA ARG A 472 -19.41 -8.74 5.20
C ARG A 472 -18.64 -9.00 3.90
N THR A 473 -17.40 -9.47 4.01
CA THR A 473 -16.52 -9.76 2.88
C THR A 473 -16.94 -11.04 2.15
N ALA A 474 -17.29 -12.11 2.90
CA ALA A 474 -17.63 -13.41 2.34
C ALA A 474 -19.02 -13.41 1.69
N ALA A 475 -20.03 -12.80 2.32
CA ALA A 475 -21.43 -12.91 1.94
C ALA A 475 -21.73 -12.62 0.44
N PRO A 476 -21.18 -11.58 -0.20
CA PRO A 476 -21.45 -11.31 -1.62
C PRO A 476 -21.09 -12.45 -2.56
N GLY A 477 -20.02 -13.20 -2.25
CA GLY A 477 -19.49 -14.29 -3.09
C GLY A 477 -20.10 -15.65 -2.81
N ILE A 478 -20.99 -15.77 -1.82
CA ILE A 478 -21.69 -17.02 -1.55
C ILE A 478 -22.89 -17.13 -2.52
N PRO A 479 -22.99 -18.24 -3.30
CA PRO A 479 -24.13 -18.46 -4.19
C PRO A 479 -25.46 -18.46 -3.41
N CYS A 480 -26.36 -17.56 -3.82
CA CYS A 480 -27.70 -17.40 -3.25
C CYS A 480 -28.63 -16.86 -4.34
N ALA A 481 -29.78 -17.50 -4.54
CA ALA A 481 -30.79 -17.07 -5.51
C ALA A 481 -31.22 -15.62 -5.24
N SER A 482 -31.30 -14.78 -6.28
CA SER A 482 -31.54 -13.34 -6.14
C SER A 482 -32.80 -13.02 -5.32
N LEU A 483 -33.88 -13.78 -5.49
CA LEU A 483 -35.12 -13.62 -4.73
C LEU A 483 -34.94 -13.87 -3.22
N MET A 484 -34.00 -14.73 -2.83
CA MET A 484 -33.74 -15.10 -1.42
C MET A 484 -32.64 -14.23 -0.78
N ARG A 485 -31.90 -13.45 -1.56
CA ARG A 485 -30.72 -12.70 -1.09
C ARG A 485 -31.03 -11.70 0.04
N PRO A 486 -32.08 -10.86 -0.03
CA PRO A 486 -32.42 -9.97 1.08
C PRO A 486 -32.69 -10.72 2.39
N ARG A 487 -33.41 -11.85 2.29
CA ARG A 487 -33.70 -12.72 3.45
C ARG A 487 -32.42 -13.37 4.00
N ALA A 488 -31.54 -13.84 3.12
CA ALA A 488 -30.26 -14.43 3.48
C ALA A 488 -29.36 -13.44 4.22
N GLU A 489 -29.25 -12.21 3.71
CA GLU A 489 -28.47 -11.13 4.33
C GLU A 489 -28.95 -10.81 5.74
N VAL A 490 -30.27 -10.58 5.90
CA VAL A 490 -30.84 -10.22 7.20
C VAL A 490 -30.70 -11.38 8.17
N ARG A 491 -31.13 -12.59 7.80
CA ARG A 491 -31.17 -13.72 8.74
C ARG A 491 -29.78 -14.28 9.05
N GLY A 492 -28.86 -14.30 8.08
CA GLY A 492 -27.47 -14.69 8.29
C GLY A 492 -26.76 -13.73 9.24
N ARG A 493 -26.90 -12.42 9.00
CA ARG A 493 -26.33 -11.38 9.88
C ARG A 493 -26.95 -11.42 11.28
N GLN A 494 -28.26 -11.58 11.38
CA GLN A 494 -28.94 -11.70 12.68
C GLN A 494 -28.51 -12.98 13.43
N ALA A 495 -28.20 -14.07 12.73
CA ALA A 495 -27.64 -15.29 13.34
C ALA A 495 -26.23 -15.06 13.89
N LEU A 496 -25.37 -14.38 13.12
CA LEU A 496 -24.06 -13.94 13.56
C LEU A 496 -24.15 -13.05 14.80
N GLU A 497 -24.85 -11.93 14.72
CA GLU A 497 -24.91 -10.94 15.81
C GLU A 497 -25.45 -11.52 17.11
N ARG A 498 -26.50 -12.35 17.05
CA ARG A 498 -26.99 -13.04 18.26
C ARG A 498 -25.96 -13.97 18.87
N ALA A 499 -25.17 -14.67 18.05
CA ALA A 499 -24.14 -15.56 18.54
C ALA A 499 -22.95 -14.80 19.13
N LEU A 500 -22.50 -13.72 18.48
CA LEU A 500 -21.46 -12.83 19.00
C LEU A 500 -21.89 -12.17 20.32
N ALA A 501 -23.10 -11.62 20.37
CA ALA A 501 -23.66 -11.02 21.58
C ALA A 501 -23.72 -12.03 22.74
N ARG A 502 -24.09 -13.29 22.47
CA ARG A 502 -24.05 -14.35 23.50
C ARG A 502 -22.64 -14.69 23.96
N ALA A 503 -21.66 -14.73 23.05
CA ALA A 503 -20.27 -14.98 23.40
C ALA A 503 -19.73 -13.89 24.35
N VAL A 504 -20.05 -12.62 24.07
CA VAL A 504 -19.67 -11.48 24.93
C VAL A 504 -20.50 -11.42 26.22
N ALA A 505 -21.79 -11.74 26.18
CA ALA A 505 -22.67 -11.66 27.36
C ALA A 505 -22.38 -12.72 28.44
N LYS A 506 -21.80 -13.88 28.06
CA LYS A 506 -21.37 -14.92 29.02
C LYS A 506 -20.38 -14.40 30.08
N LEU A 507 -19.75 -13.25 29.86
CA LEU A 507 -18.90 -12.55 30.82
C LEU A 507 -19.63 -12.08 32.09
N LYS A 508 -20.97 -12.04 32.11
CA LYS A 508 -21.76 -11.61 33.28
C LYS A 508 -22.15 -12.75 34.24
N VAL A 509 -21.97 -14.02 33.85
CA VAL A 509 -22.53 -15.19 34.57
C VAL A 509 -21.45 -16.01 35.29
N GLU A 510 -20.17 -15.85 34.96
CA GLU A 510 -19.04 -16.50 35.65
C GLU A 510 -18.54 -15.70 36.87
N VAL A 511 -19.42 -15.00 37.58
CA VAL A 511 -19.16 -14.65 38.98
C VAL A 511 -19.64 -15.85 39.80
N PRO A 512 -18.77 -16.60 40.49
CA PRO A 512 -19.24 -17.58 41.44
C PRO A 512 -20.12 -16.87 42.47
N ASN A 513 -21.41 -17.17 42.46
CA ASN A 513 -22.19 -17.04 43.68
C ASN A 513 -21.67 -18.14 44.61
N ASP A 514 -21.00 -17.73 45.70
CA ASP A 514 -21.22 -18.18 47.08
C ASP A 514 -20.09 -17.59 47.94
N VAL A 515 -20.42 -16.76 48.94
CA VAL A 515 -20.56 -17.09 50.38
C VAL A 515 -19.25 -17.51 51.02
#